data_AF-A0ABD0Q4M2-F1
#
_entry.id   AF-A0ABD0Q4M2-F1
#
_cell.length_a   1.000
_cell.length_b   1.000
_cell.length_c   1.000
_cell.angle_alpha   90.00
_cell.angle_beta   90.00
_cell.angle_gamma   90.00
#
_symmetry.space_group_name_H-M   'P 1'
#
loop_
_entity.id
_entity.type
_entity.pdbx_description
1 polymer ?
#
loop_
_entity_poly.entity_id
_entity_poly.type
_entity_poly.pdbx_seq_one_letter_code
_entity_poly.pdbx_strand_id
1 'polypeptide(L)'
;YQMAYRQHSYLLRDGANEGFHEAVGEIMSLSAATPSHLQSLGLLPPDFKQDYETDINFLLKQALTIVGTLPFTYMLEEWRWQVFKETIPKQEWMLRWWQM
;
A
#
# COMPACT_ATOMS: atom_id res chain seq x y z
N TYR A 1 -5.06 12.07 11.13
CA TYR A 1 -5.84 12.55 9.97
C TYR A 1 -7.23 13.05 10.39
N GLN A 2 -7.99 12.25 11.14
CA GLN A 2 -9.36 12.54 11.62
C GLN A 2 -9.50 13.89 12.37
N MET A 3 -8.49 14.27 13.15
CA MET A 3 -8.50 15.56 13.86
C MET A 3 -8.45 16.77 12.92
N ALA A 4 -7.85 16.64 11.73
CA ALA A 4 -7.69 17.75 10.79
C ALA A 4 -9.03 18.17 10.18
N TYR A 5 -9.85 17.20 9.76
CA TYR A 5 -11.17 17.47 9.18
C TYR A 5 -12.30 17.55 10.22
N ARG A 6 -12.00 17.59 11.52
CA ARG A 6 -13.02 17.57 12.59
C ARG A 6 -14.06 18.70 12.49
N GLN A 7 -13.70 19.81 11.85
CA GLN A 7 -14.55 20.98 11.68
C GLN A 7 -15.47 20.90 10.45
N HIS A 8 -15.29 19.90 9.58
CA HIS A 8 -16.22 19.68 8.46
C HIS A 8 -17.58 19.17 8.96
N SER A 9 -18.60 19.33 8.13
CA SER A 9 -19.93 18.74 8.38
C SER A 9 -19.82 17.21 8.45
N TYR A 10 -20.72 16.56 9.20
CA TYR A 10 -20.60 15.13 9.51
C TYR A 10 -20.39 14.25 8.26
N LEU A 11 -21.13 14.54 7.18
CA LEU A 11 -21.04 13.80 5.91
C LEU A 11 -19.74 14.03 5.12
N LEU A 12 -18.93 15.02 5.49
CA LEU A 12 -17.67 15.38 4.82
C LEU A 12 -16.44 15.06 5.70
N ARG A 13 -16.59 14.23 6.74
CA ARG A 13 -15.50 13.81 7.64
C ARG A 13 -14.92 12.47 7.20
N ASP A 14 -14.34 12.46 6.02
CA ASP A 14 -13.67 11.30 5.46
C ASP A 14 -12.45 11.73 4.62
N GLY A 15 -11.70 10.77 4.10
CA GLY A 15 -10.66 11.00 3.12
C GLY A 15 -11.21 11.58 1.83
N ALA A 16 -10.34 12.22 1.05
CA ALA A 16 -10.74 12.77 -0.24
C ALA A 16 -11.31 11.69 -1.19
N ASN A 17 -10.79 10.47 -1.08
CA ASN A 17 -11.36 9.23 -1.62
C ASN A 17 -10.88 8.05 -0.76
N GLU A 18 -11.29 6.83 -1.12
CA GLU A 18 -10.97 5.60 -0.37
C GLU A 18 -9.48 5.34 -0.13
N GLY A 19 -8.59 5.82 -1.01
CA GLY A 19 -7.15 5.58 -0.92
C GLY A 19 -6.38 6.55 -0.02
N PHE A 20 -6.94 7.72 0.31
CA PHE A 20 -6.18 8.77 1.02
C PHE A 20 -5.89 8.42 2.48
N HIS A 21 -6.83 7.77 3.15
CA HIS A 21 -6.71 7.48 4.57
C HIS A 21 -5.53 6.54 4.88
N GLU A 22 -5.45 5.43 4.14
CA GLU A 22 -4.37 4.45 4.27
C GLU A 22 -3.03 5.03 3.80
N ALA A 23 -3.01 5.75 2.67
CA ALA A 23 -1.78 6.34 2.14
C ALA A 23 -1.10 7.28 3.15
N VAL A 24 -1.88 8.06 3.92
CA VAL A 24 -1.31 8.93 4.97
C VAL A 24 -0.74 8.14 6.15
N GLY A 25 -1.32 6.98 6.49
CA GLY A 25 -0.75 6.09 7.50
C GLY A 25 0.59 5.51 7.02
N GLU A 26 0.63 4.98 5.81
CA GLU A 26 1.81 4.33 5.24
C GLU A 26 3.02 5.26 5.11
N ILE A 27 2.83 6.51 4.68
CA ILE A 27 3.96 7.47 4.59
C ILE A 27 4.62 7.74 5.95
N MET A 28 3.85 7.68 7.04
CA MET A 28 4.38 7.88 8.40
C MET A 28 5.21 6.66 8.82
N SER A 29 4.73 5.45 8.52
CA SER A 29 5.45 4.20 8.76
C SER A 29 6.78 4.16 8.00
N LEU A 30 6.76 4.52 6.71
CA LEU A 30 7.96 4.57 5.87
C LEU A 30 9.02 5.51 6.43
N SER A 31 8.63 6.68 6.92
CA SER A 31 9.57 7.63 7.55
C SER A 31 10.12 7.10 8.87
N ALA A 32 9.25 6.53 9.72
CA ALA A 32 9.63 6.00 11.03
C ALA A 32 10.59 4.80 10.94
N ALA A 33 10.51 4.01 9.86
CA ALA A 33 11.35 2.84 9.64
C ALA A 33 12.78 3.16 9.17
N THR A 34 13.11 4.42 8.88
CA THR A 34 14.45 4.79 8.37
C THR A 34 15.53 4.66 9.45
N PRO A 35 16.75 4.18 9.11
CA PRO A 35 17.86 4.08 10.06
C PRO A 35 18.21 5.42 10.71
N SER A 36 18.14 6.52 9.96
CA SER A 36 18.38 7.87 10.46
C SER A 36 17.37 8.29 11.54
N HIS A 37 16.08 7.95 11.35
CA HIS A 37 15.06 8.22 12.37
C HIS A 37 15.30 7.37 13.62
N LEU A 38 15.60 6.07 13.48
CA LEU A 38 15.86 5.18 14.61
C LEU A 38 17.11 5.61 15.41
N GLN A 39 18.16 6.09 14.75
CA GLN A 39 19.34 6.65 15.41
C GLN A 39 18.99 7.92 16.20
N SER A 40 18.16 8.81 15.64
CA SER A 40 17.75 10.05 16.32
C SER A 40 16.96 9.79 17.62
N LEU A 41 16.28 8.65 17.70
CA LEU A 41 15.54 8.19 18.88
C LEU A 41 16.41 7.36 19.85
N GLY A 42 17.67 7.08 19.52
CA GLY A 42 18.54 6.21 20.32
C GLY A 42 18.16 4.72 20.25
N LEU A 43 17.36 4.32 19.27
CA LEU A 43 16.93 2.93 19.06
C LEU A 43 17.89 2.13 18.18
N LEU A 44 18.77 2.81 17.45
CA LEU A 44 19.83 2.23 16.64
C LEU A 44 21.18 2.84 17.05
N PRO A 45 22.25 2.04 17.22
CA PRO A 45 23.56 2.56 17.57
C PRO A 45 24.06 3.61 16.57
N PRO A 46 24.75 4.67 17.03
CA PRO A 46 25.22 5.76 16.16
C PRO A 46 26.35 5.32 15.21
N ASP A 47 27.01 4.20 15.49
CA ASP A 47 28.04 3.59 14.67
C ASP A 47 27.50 2.59 13.64
N PHE A 48 26.19 2.32 13.64
CA PHE A 48 25.55 1.55 12.58
C PHE A 48 25.77 2.23 11.22
N LYS A 49 26.31 1.46 10.27
CA LYS A 49 26.53 1.92 8.90
C LYS A 49 25.61 1.17 7.96
N GLN A 50 24.81 1.95 7.25
CA GLN A 50 24.07 1.48 6.10
C GLN A 50 25.02 1.39 4.91
N ASP A 51 24.93 0.30 4.17
CA ASP A 51 25.73 0.03 2.99
C ASP A 51 24.85 -0.34 1.80
N TYR A 52 25.47 -0.44 0.62
CA TYR A 52 24.74 -0.75 -0.60
C TYR A 52 24.00 -2.10 -0.54
N GLU A 53 24.58 -3.12 0.10
CA GLU A 53 23.96 -4.44 0.20
C GLU A 53 22.71 -4.42 1.09
N THR A 54 22.78 -3.72 2.23
CA THR A 54 21.62 -3.54 3.11
C THR A 54 20.52 -2.68 2.47
N ASP A 55 20.88 -1.69 1.65
CA ASP A 55 19.93 -0.92 0.86
C ASP A 55 19.16 -1.80 -0.14
N ILE A 56 19.88 -2.61 -0.91
CA ILE A 56 19.26 -3.55 -1.86
C ILE A 56 18.35 -4.53 -1.13
N ASN A 57 18.78 -5.07 0.02
CA ASN A 57 17.96 -5.99 0.81
C ASN A 57 16.67 -5.33 1.32
N PHE A 58 16.76 -4.08 1.79
CA PHE A 58 15.60 -3.32 2.22
C PHE A 58 14.64 -3.04 1.06
N LEU A 59 15.16 -2.53 -0.06
CA LEU A 59 14.36 -2.20 -1.24
C LEU A 59 13.67 -3.43 -1.83
N LEU A 60 14.36 -4.57 -1.89
CA LEU A 60 13.76 -5.83 -2.35
C LEU A 60 12.62 -6.27 -1.41
N LYS A 61 12.83 -6.18 -0.09
CA LYS A 61 11.78 -6.50 0.89
C LYS A 61 10.55 -5.59 0.72
N GLN A 62 10.76 -4.28 0.50
CA GLN A 62 9.67 -3.35 0.22
C GLN A 62 8.97 -3.70 -1.10
N ALA A 63 9.72 -3.99 -2.16
CA ALA A 63 9.18 -4.31 -3.48
C ALA A 63 8.32 -5.58 -3.48
N LEU A 64 8.70 -6.62 -2.73
CA LEU A 64 7.91 -7.84 -2.61
C LEU A 64 6.50 -7.59 -2.07
N THR A 65 6.35 -6.60 -1.17
CA THR A 65 5.03 -6.20 -0.64
C THR A 65 4.35 -5.18 -1.55
N ILE A 66 5.02 -4.07 -1.84
CA ILE A 66 4.43 -2.92 -2.54
C ILE A 66 4.22 -3.23 -4.02
N VAL A 67 5.24 -3.71 -4.72
CA VAL A 67 5.17 -3.96 -6.16
C VAL A 67 4.50 -5.29 -6.44
N GLY A 68 4.78 -6.32 -5.62
CA GLY A 68 4.17 -7.65 -5.77
C GLY A 68 2.64 -7.65 -5.72
N THR A 69 2.03 -6.75 -4.94
CA THR A 69 0.57 -6.66 -4.83
C THR A 69 -0.11 -5.90 -5.98
N LEU A 70 0.62 -5.05 -6.73
CA LEU A 70 -0.01 -4.19 -7.76
C LEU A 70 -0.65 -5.01 -8.89
N PRO A 71 0.03 -5.98 -9.52
CA PRO A 71 -0.59 -6.78 -10.58
C PRO A 71 -1.77 -7.60 -10.06
N PHE A 72 -1.64 -8.16 -8.85
CA PHE A 72 -2.70 -8.94 -8.21
C PHE A 72 -3.96 -8.10 -7.96
N THR A 73 -3.80 -6.93 -7.33
CA THR A 73 -4.91 -6.02 -7.00
C THR A 73 -5.62 -5.54 -8.26
N TYR A 74 -4.85 -5.19 -9.30
CA TYR A 74 -5.40 -4.78 -10.59
C TYR A 74 -6.19 -5.91 -11.26
N MET A 75 -5.60 -7.11 -11.37
CA MET A 75 -6.24 -8.26 -12.02
C MET A 75 -7.56 -8.63 -11.32
N LEU A 76 -7.57 -8.62 -9.99
CA LEU A 76 -8.76 -8.92 -9.18
C LEU A 76 -9.90 -7.93 -9.45
N GLU A 77 -9.64 -6.62 -9.42
CA GLU A 77 -10.68 -5.61 -9.69
C GLU A 77 -11.15 -5.64 -11.14
N GLU A 78 -10.24 -5.82 -12.10
CA GLU A 78 -10.60 -5.94 -13.51
C GLU A 78 -11.49 -7.17 -13.77
N TRP A 79 -11.19 -8.31 -13.11
CA TRP A 79 -12.03 -9.49 -13.17
C TRP A 79 -13.42 -9.23 -12.58
N ARG A 80 -13.49 -8.58 -11.40
CA ARG A 80 -14.77 -8.20 -10.77
C ARG A 80 -15.58 -7.26 -11.66
N TRP A 81 -14.94 -6.27 -12.29
CA TRP A 81 -15.59 -5.34 -13.20
C TRP A 81 -16.18 -6.06 -14.42
N GLN A 82 -15.45 -7.03 -14.99
CA GLN A 82 -15.96 -7.86 -16.10
C GLN A 82 -17.15 -8.73 -15.65
N VAL A 83 -17.10 -9.31 -14.45
CA VAL A 83 -18.22 -10.07 -13.87
C VAL A 83 -19.46 -9.20 -13.68
N PHE A 84 -19.31 -8.00 -13.09
CA PHE A 84 -20.44 -7.09 -12.85
C PHE A 84 -21.03 -6.48 -14.13
N LYS A 85 -20.23 -6.34 -15.18
CA LYS A 85 -20.69 -5.95 -16.52
C LYS A 85 -21.30 -7.12 -17.30
N GLU A 86 -21.34 -8.32 -16.72
CA GLU A 86 -21.83 -9.55 -17.35
C GLU A 86 -21.09 -9.92 -18.65
N THR A 87 -19.84 -9.47 -18.82
CA THR A 87 -19.03 -9.81 -20.01
C THR A 87 -18.46 -11.23 -19.94
N ILE A 88 -18.47 -11.85 -18.76
CA ILE A 88 -18.03 -13.23 -18.54
C ILE A 88 -19.24 -14.07 -18.09
N PRO A 89 -19.68 -15.06 -18.88
CA PRO A 89 -20.71 -16.00 -18.47
C PRO A 89 -20.35 -16.71 -17.15
N LYS A 90 -21.33 -17.02 -16.31
CA LYS A 90 -21.10 -17.69 -15.01
C LYS A 90 -20.29 -18.98 -15.12
N GLN A 91 -20.47 -19.72 -16.22
CA GLN A 91 -19.78 -20.97 -16.50
C GLN A 91 -18.28 -20.76 -16.80
N GLU A 92 -17.89 -19.55 -17.21
CA GLU A 92 -16.52 -19.20 -17.62
C GLU A 92 -15.75 -18.40 -16.56
N TRP A 93 -16.37 -18.09 -15.41
CA TRP A 93 -15.74 -17.28 -14.34
C TRP A 93 -14.34 -17.77 -13.98
N MET A 94 -14.19 -19.07 -13.71
CA MET A 94 -12.91 -19.65 -13.31
C MET A 94 -11.92 -19.78 -14.46
N LEU A 95 -12.41 -20.04 -15.68
CA LEU A 95 -11.54 -20.08 -16.86
C LEU A 95 -10.91 -18.71 -17.09
N ARG A 96 -11.73 -17.66 -17.06
CA ARG A 96 -11.26 -16.29 -17.28
C ARG A 96 -10.36 -15.80 -16.15
N TRP A 97 -10.66 -16.15 -14.89
CA TRP A 97 -9.81 -15.82 -13.74
C TRP A 97 -8.37 -16.30 -13.93
N TRP A 98 -8.16 -17.55 -14.35
CA TRP A 98 -6.81 -18.11 -14.54
C TRP A 98 -6.12 -17.71 -15.85
N GLN A 99 -6.85 -17.12 -16.80
CA GLN A 99 -6.28 -16.55 -18.03
C GLN A 99 -5.72 -15.15 -17.85
N MET A 100 -6.18 -14.43 -16.81
CA MET A 100 -5.74 -13.09 -16.46
C MET A 100 -4.55 -13.16 -15.48
#